data_AF-A0A426U4R6-F1
#
_entry.id   AF-A0A426U4R6-F1
#
_cell.length_a   1.000
_cell.length_b   1.000
_cell.length_c   1.000
_cell.angle_alpha   90.00
_cell.angle_beta   90.00
_cell.angle_gamma   90.00
#
_symmetry.space_group_name_H-M   'P 1'
#
loop_
_entity.id
_entity.type
_entity.pdbx_description
1 polymer ?
#
loop_
_entity_poly.entity_id
_entity_poly.type
_entity_poly.pdbx_seq_one_letter_code
_entity_poly.pdbx_strand_id
1 'polypeptide(L)'
;MQKQLKIEQRTSIQEINALPKTAAATMRDRVARDAYLKLPQVHFYQLWIDYGALQTETAPDPAARLSELLNRLDDYRAYGQTQSGTLTGATAAALTISQTQAVTDLAGERLRFDQWLTLIARESFGGVAFRDLNAHAAILRHIFATITLPGDGARRLNDLYDQERIRSRIRAVFFARRQLQTNEQVIPQNAHLLAAKLTPVSEKNAYPSEVDTQSILQMDQAGKSGAQVEQDYRKVAETIRQQYATLSLPMPASAPVPEVSLAVRWKDSTLHYIPYSFAQSRLELNFLEACLQLQEFQQKKLELYYNGERGLTEFVINCYQKKGNFWKRLGEYTPDFLIMARGADGNPQRVLIVETKGAGFEESFKSRRAYVENDFLRLNADRFGYKRFEFLYIREADEPAARLAQLAAKINAFFI
;
A
#
# COMPACT_ATOMS: atom_id res chain seq x y z
N MET A 1 -29.53 -27.19 7.35
CA MET A 1 -28.65 -25.99 7.39
C MET A 1 -29.35 -24.68 7.77
N GLN A 2 -30.64 -24.46 7.50
CA GLN A 2 -31.36 -23.24 7.96
C GLN A 2 -31.84 -23.25 9.43
N LYS A 3 -31.77 -24.41 10.13
CA LYS A 3 -32.16 -24.50 11.54
C LYS A 3 -31.04 -24.17 12.53
N GLN A 4 -29.78 -24.14 12.09
CA GLN A 4 -28.61 -23.88 12.95
C GLN A 4 -28.27 -22.38 13.06
N LEU A 5 -28.67 -21.56 12.07
CA LEU A 5 -28.48 -20.10 12.12
C LEU A 5 -29.43 -19.36 13.10
N LYS A 6 -30.49 -20.02 13.59
CA LYS A 6 -31.50 -19.39 14.45
C LYS A 6 -31.19 -19.41 15.95
N ILE A 7 -30.14 -20.12 16.37
CA ILE A 7 -29.78 -20.26 17.80
C ILE A 7 -28.64 -19.31 18.19
N GLU A 8 -27.84 -18.79 17.25
CA GLU A 8 -26.69 -17.91 17.54
C GLU A 8 -26.96 -16.40 17.42
N GLN A 9 -28.16 -15.97 17.00
CA GLN A 9 -28.52 -14.54 16.96
C GLN A 9 -29.88 -14.31 17.62
N ARG A 10 -29.88 -14.24 18.96
CA ARG A 10 -30.97 -13.62 19.72
C ARG A 10 -30.76 -12.11 19.76
N THR A 11 -31.04 -11.45 18.64
CA THR A 11 -31.42 -10.03 18.67
C THR A 11 -32.41 -9.84 17.54
N SER A 12 -33.66 -9.57 17.90
CA SER A 12 -34.74 -9.40 16.94
C SER A 12 -34.52 -8.12 16.12
N ILE A 13 -34.92 -8.11 14.85
CA ILE A 13 -34.89 -6.90 13.98
C ILE A 13 -35.65 -5.73 14.63
N GLN A 14 -36.63 -6.03 15.50
CA GLN A 14 -37.34 -5.03 16.28
C GLN A 14 -36.48 -4.39 17.38
N GLU A 15 -35.60 -5.13 18.06
CA GLU A 15 -34.63 -4.58 19.02
C GLU A 15 -33.56 -3.72 18.33
N ILE A 16 -33.12 -4.09 17.11
CA ILE A 16 -32.18 -3.30 16.31
C ILE A 16 -32.80 -1.95 15.90
N ASN A 17 -34.09 -1.94 15.55
CA ASN A 17 -34.82 -0.73 15.18
C ASN A 17 -35.31 0.09 16.39
N ALA A 18 -35.37 -0.51 17.58
CA ALA A 18 -35.75 0.14 18.84
C ALA A 18 -34.55 0.69 19.63
N LEU A 19 -33.31 0.41 19.20
CA LEU A 19 -32.15 1.17 19.66
C LEU A 19 -32.43 2.65 19.40
N PRO A 20 -32.25 3.55 20.39
CA PRO A 20 -32.41 4.97 20.16
C PRO A 20 -31.56 5.33 18.96
N LYS A 21 -32.20 5.82 17.88
CA LYS A 21 -31.50 6.42 16.75
C LYS A 21 -30.52 7.40 17.37
N THR A 22 -29.23 7.09 17.30
CA THR A 22 -28.19 7.98 17.78
C THR A 22 -28.51 9.33 17.18
N ALA A 23 -28.67 10.37 18.01
CA ALA A 23 -28.99 11.71 17.52
C ALA A 23 -28.07 11.99 16.32
N ALA A 24 -28.66 12.35 15.17
CA ALA A 24 -27.89 12.59 13.96
C ALA A 24 -26.74 13.51 14.33
N ALA A 25 -25.50 13.04 14.16
CA ALA A 25 -24.33 13.78 14.57
C ALA A 25 -24.41 15.17 13.92
N THR A 26 -24.33 16.23 14.72
CA THR A 26 -24.31 17.59 14.19
C THR A 26 -23.14 17.69 13.21
N MET A 27 -23.46 18.11 11.98
CA MET A 27 -22.50 18.25 10.90
C MET A 27 -22.15 19.71 10.72
N ARG A 28 -20.87 20.01 10.51
CA ARG A 28 -20.34 21.34 10.23
C ARG A 28 -19.84 21.39 8.79
N ASP A 29 -20.23 22.44 8.09
CA ASP A 29 -19.67 22.76 6.78
C ASP A 29 -18.20 23.12 6.90
N ARG A 30 -17.45 22.80 5.84
CA ARG A 30 -16.03 23.14 5.74
C ARG A 30 -15.84 24.34 4.83
N VAL A 31 -14.84 25.13 5.16
CA VAL A 31 -14.43 26.31 4.41
C VAL A 31 -13.01 26.11 3.91
N ALA A 32 -12.81 26.34 2.62
CA ALA A 32 -11.51 26.36 1.97
C ALA A 32 -10.74 27.63 2.36
N ARG A 33 -9.44 27.48 2.64
CA ARG A 33 -8.53 28.59 3.00
C ARG A 33 -7.29 28.64 2.11
N ASP A 34 -7.18 27.77 1.13
CA ASP A 34 -6.08 27.69 0.17
C ASP A 34 -5.85 29.02 -0.57
N ALA A 35 -6.91 29.73 -0.97
CA ALA A 35 -6.81 31.05 -1.60
C ALA A 35 -6.21 32.11 -0.66
N TYR A 36 -6.66 32.15 0.61
CA TYR A 36 -6.13 33.06 1.62
C TYR A 36 -4.65 32.77 1.91
N LEU A 37 -4.31 31.49 2.09
CA LEU A 37 -2.96 31.02 2.38
C LEU A 37 -2.03 31.03 1.15
N LYS A 38 -2.56 31.38 -0.03
CA LYS A 38 -1.85 31.30 -1.32
C LYS A 38 -1.14 29.96 -1.47
N LEU A 39 -1.86 28.87 -1.19
CA LEU A 39 -1.29 27.54 -1.05
C LEU A 39 -0.82 27.01 -2.41
N PRO A 40 0.48 26.72 -2.60
CA PRO A 40 1.02 26.29 -3.87
C PRO A 40 0.79 24.80 -4.08
N GLN A 41 0.91 24.35 -5.33
CA GLN A 41 0.95 22.93 -5.64
C GLN A 41 2.25 22.30 -5.15
N VAL A 42 2.17 21.03 -4.77
CA VAL A 42 3.36 20.22 -4.48
C VAL A 42 3.78 19.50 -5.74
N HIS A 43 4.91 19.93 -6.31
CA HIS A 43 5.56 19.27 -7.45
C HIS A 43 6.41 18.09 -7.00
N PHE A 44 6.22 16.92 -7.63
CA PHE A 44 6.94 15.68 -7.37
C PHE A 44 7.01 14.79 -8.62
N TYR A 45 7.80 13.72 -8.54
CA TYR A 45 7.92 12.71 -9.59
C TYR A 45 7.48 11.36 -9.05
N GLN A 46 6.81 10.57 -9.89
CA GLN A 46 6.38 9.22 -9.57
C GLN A 46 6.86 8.21 -10.58
N LEU A 47 7.17 7.01 -10.09
CA LEU A 47 7.39 5.84 -10.92
C LEU A 47 6.05 5.42 -11.57
N TRP A 48 6.09 5.16 -12.86
CA TRP A 48 5.02 4.57 -13.64
C TRP A 48 5.57 3.32 -14.31
N ILE A 49 4.82 2.22 -14.21
CA ILE A 49 5.27 0.92 -14.70
C ILE A 49 4.20 0.38 -15.63
N ASP A 50 4.60 0.21 -16.88
CA ASP A 50 3.79 -0.42 -17.91
C ASP A 50 4.35 -1.80 -18.25
N TYR A 51 3.45 -2.75 -18.50
CA TYR A 51 3.77 -4.14 -18.79
C TYR A 51 3.42 -4.46 -20.23
N GLY A 52 4.45 -4.50 -21.08
CA GLY A 52 4.34 -5.00 -22.44
C GLY A 52 4.57 -6.51 -22.51
N ALA A 53 4.02 -7.15 -23.53
CA ALA A 53 4.45 -8.49 -23.92
C ALA A 53 5.10 -8.39 -25.30
N LEU A 54 6.41 -8.62 -25.37
CA LEU A 54 7.10 -8.75 -26.64
C LEU A 54 7.03 -10.21 -27.09
N GLN A 55 6.49 -10.44 -28.28
CA GLN A 55 6.59 -11.73 -28.93
C GLN A 55 8.05 -11.92 -29.37
N THR A 56 8.73 -12.91 -28.80
CA THR A 56 10.16 -13.13 -29.04
C THR A 56 10.46 -13.89 -30.34
N GLU A 57 9.41 -14.31 -31.06
CA GLU A 57 9.54 -15.05 -32.30
C GLU A 57 8.42 -14.73 -33.28
N THR A 58 8.75 -14.72 -34.57
CA THR A 58 7.80 -14.44 -35.66
C THR A 58 6.76 -15.55 -35.80
N ALA A 59 7.16 -16.81 -35.61
CA ALA A 59 6.29 -17.97 -35.60
C ALA A 59 6.89 -19.07 -34.69
N PRO A 60 6.06 -19.91 -34.05
CA PRO A 60 6.55 -21.08 -33.34
C PRO A 60 7.17 -22.09 -34.32
N ASP A 61 8.18 -22.82 -33.86
CA ASP A 61 8.71 -24.03 -34.54
C ASP A 61 8.38 -25.26 -33.69
N PRO A 62 7.19 -25.88 -33.86
CA PRO A 62 6.81 -27.04 -33.09
C PRO A 62 7.75 -28.23 -33.33
N ALA A 63 8.31 -28.39 -34.53
CA ALA A 63 9.16 -29.53 -34.85
C ALA A 63 10.47 -29.51 -34.04
N ALA A 64 11.20 -28.39 -34.06
CA ALA A 64 12.43 -28.26 -33.28
C ALA A 64 12.18 -28.37 -31.76
N ARG A 65 11.08 -27.80 -31.28
CA ARG A 65 10.74 -27.80 -29.85
C ARG A 65 10.26 -29.16 -29.33
N LEU A 66 9.55 -29.93 -30.15
CA LEU A 66 9.21 -31.31 -29.82
C LEU A 66 10.47 -32.18 -29.76
N SER A 67 11.48 -31.91 -30.61
CA SER A 67 12.80 -32.56 -30.53
C SER A 67 13.54 -32.18 -29.25
N GLU A 68 13.53 -30.91 -28.86
CA GLU A 68 14.09 -30.47 -27.58
C GLU A 68 13.39 -31.17 -26.40
N LEU A 69 12.06 -31.24 -26.43
CA LEU A 69 11.28 -31.92 -25.38
C LEU A 69 11.60 -33.42 -25.32
N LEU A 70 11.69 -34.10 -26.47
CA LEU A 70 12.04 -35.52 -26.54
C LEU A 70 13.40 -35.79 -25.88
N ASN A 71 14.40 -34.95 -26.16
CA ASN A 71 15.75 -35.08 -25.60
C ASN A 71 15.81 -34.78 -24.09
N ARG A 72 14.76 -34.17 -23.54
CA ARG A 72 14.68 -33.74 -22.13
C ARG A 72 13.53 -34.41 -21.38
N LEU A 73 13.02 -35.54 -21.86
CA LEU A 73 11.91 -36.23 -21.19
C LEU A 73 12.28 -36.70 -19.78
N ASP A 74 13.56 -37.03 -19.54
CA ASP A 74 14.02 -37.44 -18.22
C ASP A 74 13.93 -36.33 -17.16
N ASP A 75 13.90 -35.05 -17.55
CA ASP A 75 13.61 -33.92 -16.64
C ASP A 75 12.19 -34.02 -16.02
N TYR A 76 11.32 -34.82 -16.63
CA TYR A 76 9.94 -35.04 -16.21
C TYR A 76 9.74 -36.43 -15.58
N ARG A 77 10.82 -37.18 -15.36
CA ARG A 77 10.77 -38.52 -14.76
C ARG A 77 11.10 -38.46 -13.28
N ALA A 78 10.25 -39.06 -12.47
CA ALA A 78 10.54 -39.38 -11.08
C ALA A 78 11.33 -40.69 -11.01
N TYR A 79 12.30 -40.74 -10.09
CA TYR A 79 13.07 -41.94 -9.78
C TYR A 79 12.71 -42.41 -8.38
N GLY A 80 12.44 -43.71 -8.24
CA GLY A 80 12.08 -44.32 -6.97
C GLY A 80 12.76 -45.67 -6.80
N GLN A 81 12.74 -46.18 -5.56
CA GLN A 81 13.23 -47.51 -5.24
C GLN A 81 12.24 -48.21 -4.32
N THR A 82 12.10 -49.52 -4.50
CA THR A 82 11.40 -50.40 -3.55
C THR A 82 12.42 -51.12 -2.69
N GLN A 83 12.14 -51.22 -1.40
CA GLN A 83 12.95 -51.98 -0.46
C GLN A 83 12.09 -53.09 0.12
N SER A 84 12.61 -54.32 0.08
CA SER A 84 11.99 -55.48 0.69
C SER A 84 12.91 -55.99 1.79
N GLY A 85 12.31 -56.41 2.89
CA GLY A 85 13.02 -56.83 4.09
C GLY A 85 12.17 -57.72 4.96
N THR A 86 12.80 -58.33 5.95
CA THR A 86 12.11 -59.14 6.96
C THR A 86 12.01 -58.37 8.25
N LEU A 87 10.83 -58.47 8.89
CA LEU A 87 10.66 -58.00 10.25
C LEU A 87 11.34 -58.99 11.20
N THR A 88 12.18 -58.47 12.08
CA THR A 88 13.06 -59.22 12.97
C THR A 88 12.92 -58.71 14.40
N GLY A 89 13.31 -59.56 15.36
CA GLY A 89 13.12 -59.33 16.80
C GLY A 89 11.81 -59.94 17.33
N ALA A 90 11.76 -60.21 18.64
CA ALA A 90 10.66 -60.93 19.29
C ALA A 90 9.28 -60.24 19.17
N THR A 91 9.27 -58.95 18.86
CA THR A 91 8.05 -58.11 18.67
C THR A 91 7.89 -57.56 17.25
N ALA A 92 8.68 -58.05 16.28
CA ALA A 92 8.71 -57.53 14.90
C ALA A 92 9.00 -56.01 14.80
N ALA A 93 9.74 -55.45 15.76
CA ALA A 93 10.00 -54.02 15.87
C ALA A 93 11.18 -53.51 15.00
N ALA A 94 11.95 -54.41 14.36
CA ALA A 94 13.09 -54.04 13.53
C ALA A 94 12.95 -54.59 12.10
N LEU A 95 13.03 -53.71 11.10
CA LEU A 95 13.05 -54.09 9.68
C LEU A 95 14.50 -54.26 9.20
N THR A 96 14.87 -55.47 8.78
CA THR A 96 16.15 -55.72 8.10
C THR A 96 15.90 -55.74 6.59
N ILE A 97 16.43 -54.75 5.87
CA ILE A 97 16.32 -54.66 4.41
C ILE A 97 17.22 -55.72 3.79
N SER A 98 16.65 -56.62 2.98
CA SER A 98 17.38 -57.70 2.30
C SER A 98 17.55 -57.46 0.81
N GLN A 99 16.69 -56.65 0.20
CA GLN A 99 16.74 -56.30 -1.22
C GLN A 99 16.32 -54.85 -1.45
N THR A 100 17.03 -54.15 -2.33
CA THR A 100 16.63 -52.84 -2.88
C THR A 100 16.58 -52.96 -4.40
N GLN A 101 15.48 -52.54 -5.01
CA GLN A 101 15.31 -52.52 -6.47
C GLN A 101 14.91 -51.12 -6.92
N ALA A 102 15.54 -50.65 -8.00
CA ALA A 102 15.10 -49.41 -8.65
C ALA A 102 13.76 -49.63 -9.34
N VAL A 103 12.82 -48.70 -9.17
CA VAL A 103 11.56 -48.71 -9.91
C VAL A 103 11.83 -48.08 -11.27
N THR A 104 11.94 -48.92 -12.30
CA THR A 104 12.16 -48.45 -13.67
C THR A 104 10.85 -48.12 -14.37
N ASP A 105 9.75 -48.80 -14.01
CA ASP A 105 8.46 -48.65 -14.68
C ASP A 105 7.31 -48.74 -13.66
N LEU A 106 6.34 -47.83 -13.78
CA LEU A 106 5.11 -47.86 -12.98
C LEU A 106 3.91 -47.79 -13.92
N ALA A 107 3.21 -48.93 -14.08
CA ALA A 107 2.20 -49.07 -15.11
C ALA A 107 0.85 -48.45 -14.72
N GLY A 108 0.54 -47.30 -15.32
CA GLY A 108 -0.70 -46.56 -15.14
C GLY A 108 -1.81 -46.92 -16.12
N GLU A 109 -2.59 -45.90 -16.48
CA GLU A 109 -3.78 -46.04 -17.33
C GLU A 109 -3.47 -46.55 -18.74
N ARG A 110 -4.41 -47.31 -19.32
CA ARG A 110 -4.33 -47.71 -20.73
C ARG A 110 -4.74 -46.55 -21.62
N LEU A 111 -3.90 -46.22 -22.59
CA LEU A 111 -4.17 -45.12 -23.50
C LEU A 111 -3.63 -45.44 -24.90
N ARG A 112 -4.41 -45.16 -25.94
CA ARG A 112 -3.93 -45.23 -27.32
C ARG A 112 -3.41 -43.86 -27.78
N PHE A 113 -2.57 -43.87 -28.82
CA PHE A 113 -1.94 -42.64 -29.33
C PHE A 113 -2.95 -41.59 -29.81
N ASP A 114 -3.99 -41.99 -30.52
CA ASP A 114 -5.11 -41.13 -30.96
C ASP A 114 -5.86 -40.50 -29.79
N GLN A 115 -6.11 -41.29 -28.73
CA GLN A 115 -6.75 -40.82 -27.51
C GLN A 115 -5.85 -39.83 -26.76
N TRP A 116 -4.54 -40.06 -26.74
CA TRP A 116 -3.56 -39.16 -26.15
C TRP A 116 -3.48 -37.82 -26.88
N LEU A 117 -3.46 -37.82 -28.22
CA LEU A 117 -3.52 -36.58 -29.00
C LEU A 117 -4.84 -35.83 -28.78
N THR A 118 -5.95 -36.55 -28.70
CA THR A 118 -7.27 -35.95 -28.39
C THR A 118 -7.28 -35.32 -27.01
N LEU A 119 -6.66 -35.97 -26.03
CA LEU A 119 -6.51 -35.43 -24.68
C LEU A 119 -5.69 -34.14 -24.66
N ILE A 120 -4.55 -34.11 -25.36
CA ILE A 120 -3.71 -32.91 -25.49
C ILE A 120 -4.49 -31.76 -26.14
N ALA A 121 -5.22 -32.04 -27.22
CA ALA A 121 -6.03 -31.04 -27.92
C ALA A 121 -7.16 -30.51 -27.01
N ARG A 122 -7.85 -31.39 -26.28
CA ARG A 122 -8.92 -31.01 -25.35
C ARG A 122 -8.41 -30.12 -24.20
N GLU A 123 -7.28 -30.49 -23.60
CA GLU A 123 -6.62 -29.73 -22.54
C GLU A 123 -6.06 -28.37 -23.02
N SER A 124 -6.02 -28.13 -24.34
CA SER A 124 -5.62 -26.83 -24.91
C SER A 124 -6.77 -25.81 -24.99
N PHE A 125 -8.01 -26.21 -24.66
CA PHE A 125 -9.20 -25.36 -24.75
C PHE A 125 -9.37 -24.68 -26.13
N GLY A 126 -9.07 -25.43 -27.21
CA GLY A 126 -9.19 -24.96 -28.59
C GLY A 126 -7.94 -24.23 -29.13
N GLY A 127 -6.88 -24.09 -28.33
CA GLY A 127 -5.64 -23.44 -28.76
C GLY A 127 -4.74 -24.31 -29.66
N VAL A 128 -4.84 -25.64 -29.58
CA VAL A 128 -4.12 -26.59 -30.45
C VAL A 128 -5.11 -27.62 -30.98
N ALA A 129 -5.24 -27.75 -32.30
CA ALA A 129 -6.15 -28.71 -32.89
C ALA A 129 -5.48 -30.09 -33.07
N PHE A 130 -6.31 -31.13 -33.11
CA PHE A 130 -5.84 -32.50 -33.39
C PHE A 130 -5.06 -32.58 -34.70
N ARG A 131 -5.47 -31.84 -35.74
CA ARG A 131 -4.76 -31.81 -37.04
C ARG A 131 -3.33 -31.29 -36.91
N ASP A 132 -3.11 -30.28 -36.06
CA ASP A 132 -1.80 -29.66 -35.88
C ASP A 132 -0.86 -30.62 -35.15
N LEU A 133 -1.38 -31.31 -34.13
CA LEU A 133 -0.66 -32.41 -33.47
C LEU A 133 -0.36 -33.55 -34.43
N ASN A 134 -1.34 -33.96 -35.25
CA ASN A 134 -1.19 -35.07 -36.17
C ASN A 134 -0.17 -34.78 -37.28
N ALA A 135 0.01 -33.51 -37.69
CA ALA A 135 1.07 -33.10 -38.60
C ALA A 135 2.49 -33.40 -38.04
N HIS A 136 2.63 -33.46 -36.71
CA HIS A 136 3.87 -33.84 -36.01
C HIS A 136 3.80 -35.25 -35.40
N ALA A 137 2.96 -36.15 -35.94
CA ALA A 137 2.73 -37.47 -35.37
C ALA A 137 4.01 -38.31 -35.23
N ALA A 138 4.98 -38.18 -36.14
CA ALA A 138 6.23 -38.96 -36.09
C ALA A 138 6.98 -38.74 -34.77
N ILE A 139 7.26 -37.50 -34.41
CA ILE A 139 7.99 -37.19 -33.17
C ILE A 139 7.13 -37.40 -31.92
N LEU A 140 5.83 -37.10 -32.00
CA LEU A 140 4.89 -37.34 -30.91
C LEU A 140 4.75 -38.83 -30.60
N ARG A 141 4.86 -39.72 -31.60
CA ARG A 141 4.91 -41.18 -31.37
C ARG A 141 6.17 -41.61 -30.63
N HIS A 142 7.30 -40.96 -30.86
CA HIS A 142 8.54 -41.23 -30.10
C HIS A 142 8.37 -40.81 -28.64
N ILE A 143 7.89 -39.58 -28.41
CA ILE A 143 7.59 -39.09 -27.06
C ILE A 143 6.60 -40.04 -26.36
N PHE A 144 5.50 -40.39 -27.03
CA PHE A 144 4.50 -41.31 -26.50
C PHE A 144 5.10 -42.69 -26.20
N ALA A 145 5.95 -43.22 -27.09
CA ALA A 145 6.60 -44.50 -26.88
C ALA A 145 7.56 -44.50 -25.67
N THR A 146 8.25 -43.39 -25.42
CA THR A 146 9.16 -43.24 -24.28
C THR A 146 8.41 -43.18 -22.95
N ILE A 147 7.30 -42.44 -22.90
CA ILE A 147 6.52 -42.22 -21.67
C ILE A 147 5.46 -43.30 -21.42
N THR A 148 5.45 -44.39 -22.22
CA THR A 148 4.48 -45.48 -22.10
C THR A 148 5.11 -46.86 -22.24
N LEU A 149 4.56 -47.80 -21.48
CA LEU A 149 4.96 -49.20 -21.45
C LEU A 149 4.21 -50.01 -22.52
N PRO A 150 4.86 -51.00 -23.15
CA PRO A 150 4.19 -51.91 -24.09
C PRO A 150 3.10 -52.73 -23.39
N GLY A 151 2.07 -53.13 -24.14
CA GLY A 151 0.97 -53.97 -23.66
C GLY A 151 0.14 -54.53 -24.81
N ASP A 152 -0.71 -55.51 -24.53
CA ASP A 152 -1.55 -56.18 -25.53
C ASP A 152 -2.59 -55.22 -26.14
N GLY A 153 -2.33 -54.78 -27.37
CA GLY A 153 -3.22 -53.95 -28.18
C GLY A 153 -3.28 -52.45 -27.81
N ALA A 154 -2.78 -52.05 -26.63
CA ALA A 154 -2.64 -50.65 -26.21
C ALA A 154 -1.45 -50.48 -25.26
N ARG A 155 -0.86 -49.28 -25.22
CA ARG A 155 0.22 -48.94 -24.29
C ARG A 155 -0.36 -48.45 -22.96
N ARG A 156 0.39 -48.62 -21.87
CA ARG A 156 0.04 -48.09 -20.55
C ARG A 156 0.94 -46.89 -20.24
N LEU A 157 0.39 -45.83 -19.66
CA LEU A 157 1.20 -44.71 -19.20
C LEU A 157 2.25 -45.21 -18.20
N ASN A 158 3.46 -44.69 -18.29
CA ASN A 158 4.45 -44.87 -17.25
C ASN A 158 4.27 -43.72 -16.25
N ASP A 159 3.70 -44.02 -15.07
CA ASP A 159 3.37 -43.04 -14.03
C ASP A 159 4.61 -42.46 -13.34
N LEU A 160 5.81 -42.96 -13.68
CA LEU A 160 7.05 -42.29 -13.31
C LEU A 160 7.25 -40.98 -14.08
N TYR A 161 6.63 -40.80 -15.25
CA TYR A 161 6.69 -39.53 -15.98
C TYR A 161 5.52 -38.61 -15.56
N ASP A 162 5.79 -37.32 -15.40
CA ASP A 162 4.76 -36.29 -15.19
C ASP A 162 3.98 -36.06 -16.49
N GLN A 163 2.98 -36.93 -16.69
CA GLN A 163 2.17 -36.99 -17.91
C GLN A 163 1.48 -35.65 -18.19
N GLU A 164 0.97 -34.97 -17.16
CA GLU A 164 0.26 -33.70 -17.31
C GLU A 164 1.21 -32.60 -17.79
N ARG A 165 2.39 -32.49 -17.15
CA ARG A 165 3.38 -31.47 -17.51
C ARG A 165 3.95 -31.71 -18.89
N ILE A 166 4.18 -32.96 -19.29
CA ILE A 166 4.61 -33.29 -20.66
C ILE A 166 3.55 -32.88 -21.68
N ARG A 167 2.27 -33.21 -21.47
CA ARG A 167 1.18 -32.75 -22.35
C ARG A 167 1.08 -31.22 -22.40
N SER A 168 1.28 -30.55 -21.27
CA SER A 168 1.33 -29.09 -21.18
C SER A 168 2.48 -28.49 -22.00
N ARG A 169 3.67 -29.09 -21.94
CA ARG A 169 4.82 -28.69 -22.76
C ARG A 169 4.57 -28.91 -24.25
N ILE A 170 3.95 -30.02 -24.64
CA ILE A 170 3.55 -30.26 -26.03
C ILE A 170 2.61 -29.16 -26.51
N ARG A 171 1.59 -28.78 -25.73
CA ARG A 171 0.71 -27.66 -26.11
C ARG A 171 1.50 -26.37 -26.31
N ALA A 172 2.41 -26.06 -25.37
CA ALA A 172 3.19 -24.84 -25.38
C ALA A 172 4.08 -24.69 -26.63
N VAL A 173 4.49 -25.78 -27.29
CA VAL A 173 5.36 -25.69 -28.48
C VAL A 173 4.69 -25.00 -29.68
N PHE A 174 3.35 -25.04 -29.74
CA PHE A 174 2.54 -24.46 -30.82
C PHE A 174 2.24 -22.97 -30.63
N PHE A 175 2.68 -22.37 -29.52
CA PHE A 175 2.48 -20.96 -29.24
C PHE A 175 3.77 -20.17 -29.29
N ALA A 176 3.66 -18.93 -29.74
CA ALA A 176 4.78 -18.01 -29.73
C ALA A 176 5.22 -17.70 -28.29
N ARG A 177 6.53 -17.79 -28.01
CA ARG A 177 7.14 -17.37 -26.74
C ARG A 177 6.98 -15.86 -26.61
N ARG A 178 6.44 -15.43 -25.47
CA ARG A 178 6.32 -14.02 -25.09
C ARG A 178 7.25 -13.76 -23.91
N GLN A 179 7.93 -12.63 -23.96
CA GLN A 179 8.64 -12.08 -22.80
C GLN A 179 7.86 -10.89 -22.28
N LEU A 180 7.72 -10.83 -20.95
CA LEU A 180 7.20 -9.66 -20.28
C LEU A 180 8.28 -8.58 -20.33
N GLN A 181 7.96 -7.46 -20.98
CA GLN A 181 8.78 -6.26 -20.96
C GLN A 181 8.22 -5.32 -19.90
N THR A 182 9.06 -4.98 -18.93
CA THR A 182 8.75 -3.95 -17.93
C THR A 182 9.24 -2.61 -18.46
N ASN A 183 8.33 -1.69 -18.74
CA ASN A 183 8.65 -0.32 -19.11
C ASN A 183 8.53 0.56 -17.87
N GLU A 184 9.68 1.00 -17.35
CA GLU A 184 9.76 1.91 -16.21
C GLU A 184 9.85 3.35 -16.72
N GLN A 185 8.92 4.20 -16.29
CA GLN A 185 8.90 5.62 -16.61
C GLN A 185 8.79 6.45 -15.33
N VAL A 186 9.22 7.69 -15.40
CA VAL A 186 9.13 8.63 -14.29
C VAL A 186 8.37 9.85 -14.77
N ILE A 187 7.21 10.09 -14.18
CA ILE A 187 6.25 11.09 -14.64
C ILE A 187 6.18 12.23 -13.62
N PRO A 188 6.29 13.51 -14.06
CA PRO A 188 6.06 14.65 -13.17
C PRO A 188 4.59 14.70 -12.73
N GLN A 189 4.37 15.14 -11.49
CA GLN A 189 3.07 15.26 -10.84
C GLN A 189 3.00 16.58 -10.07
N ASN A 190 1.81 17.18 -10.07
CA ASN A 190 1.51 18.39 -9.34
C ASN A 190 0.25 18.13 -8.52
N ALA A 191 0.36 18.13 -7.19
CA ALA A 191 -0.78 17.88 -6.30
C ALA A 191 -1.28 19.19 -5.69
N HIS A 192 -2.60 19.40 -5.75
CA HIS A 192 -3.26 20.34 -4.86
C HIS A 192 -3.41 19.74 -3.46
N LEU A 193 -3.06 20.52 -2.44
CA LEU A 193 -3.33 20.12 -1.06
C LEU A 193 -4.78 20.35 -0.67
N LEU A 194 -5.62 20.93 -1.54
CA LEU A 194 -7.05 21.00 -1.32
C LEU A 194 -7.81 20.63 -2.60
N ALA A 195 -8.70 19.65 -2.49
CA ALA A 195 -9.60 19.24 -3.55
C ALA A 195 -10.79 20.21 -3.66
N ALA A 196 -11.33 20.34 -4.88
CA ALA A 196 -12.38 21.32 -5.19
C ALA A 196 -13.72 21.10 -4.44
N LYS A 197 -13.96 19.90 -3.89
CA LYS A 197 -15.23 19.56 -3.23
C LYS A 197 -15.01 19.20 -1.76
N LEU A 198 -15.27 20.16 -0.89
CA LEU A 198 -15.34 19.97 0.55
C LEU A 198 -16.68 19.35 0.95
N THR A 199 -16.64 18.33 1.81
CA THR A 199 -17.84 17.70 2.37
C THR A 199 -17.98 18.05 3.86
N PRO A 200 -19.22 18.20 4.38
CA PRO A 200 -19.45 18.45 5.80
C PRO A 200 -18.87 17.35 6.69
N VAL A 201 -18.59 17.68 7.95
CA VAL A 201 -17.97 16.77 8.93
C VAL A 201 -18.71 16.77 10.25
N SER A 202 -18.68 15.65 10.96
CA SER A 202 -19.18 15.61 12.33
C SER A 202 -18.41 16.59 13.22
N GLU A 203 -19.13 17.26 14.13
CA GLU A 203 -18.53 18.06 15.20
C GLU A 203 -17.59 17.27 16.10
N LYS A 204 -17.81 15.96 16.23
CA LYS A 204 -17.00 15.11 17.08
C LYS A 204 -15.59 14.99 16.50
N ASN A 205 -14.58 15.39 17.29
CA ASN A 205 -13.17 15.42 16.90
C ASN A 205 -12.89 16.33 15.69
N ALA A 206 -13.71 17.36 15.47
CA ALA A 206 -13.42 18.44 14.55
C ALA A 206 -12.38 19.39 15.16
N TYR A 207 -11.40 19.80 14.35
CA TYR A 207 -10.40 20.79 14.75
C TYR A 207 -10.21 21.82 13.64
N PRO A 208 -10.21 23.13 13.91
CA PRO A 208 -10.36 23.74 15.23
C PRO A 208 -11.79 23.65 15.80
N SER A 209 -11.95 24.13 17.04
CA SER A 209 -13.27 24.32 17.65
C SER A 209 -14.14 25.25 16.79
N GLU A 210 -15.46 25.27 17.02
CA GLU A 210 -16.34 26.18 16.28
C GLU A 210 -16.02 27.64 16.53
N VAL A 211 -15.75 28.00 17.79
CA VAL A 211 -15.33 29.35 18.19
C VAL A 211 -14.04 29.75 17.48
N ASP A 212 -13.03 28.88 17.46
CA ASP A 212 -11.78 29.15 16.74
C ASP A 212 -11.98 29.23 15.23
N THR A 213 -12.87 28.40 14.67
CA THR A 213 -13.19 28.44 13.24
C THR A 213 -13.78 29.79 12.86
N GLN A 214 -14.78 30.27 13.59
CA GLN A 214 -15.38 31.58 13.34
C GLN A 214 -14.36 32.71 13.51
N SER A 215 -13.52 32.62 14.55
CA SER A 215 -12.44 33.56 14.81
C SER A 215 -11.44 33.64 13.64
N ILE A 216 -10.97 32.48 13.16
CA ILE A 216 -10.05 32.38 12.02
C ILE A 216 -10.66 32.99 10.76
N LEU A 217 -11.92 32.68 10.45
CA LEU A 217 -12.59 33.21 9.25
C LEU A 217 -12.78 34.73 9.31
N GLN A 218 -13.14 35.28 10.48
CA GLN A 218 -13.22 36.74 10.67
C GLN A 218 -11.84 37.41 10.47
N MET A 219 -10.77 36.77 10.96
CA MET A 219 -9.40 37.28 10.81
C MET A 219 -8.91 37.20 9.36
N ASP A 220 -9.25 36.12 8.64
CA ASP A 220 -8.96 35.99 7.22
C ASP A 220 -9.60 37.13 6.42
N GLN A 221 -10.87 37.45 6.70
CA GLN A 221 -11.59 38.58 6.07
C GLN A 221 -10.96 39.93 6.44
N ALA A 222 -10.54 40.10 7.69
CA ALA A 222 -9.90 41.33 8.16
C ALA A 222 -8.42 41.46 7.72
N GLY A 223 -7.85 40.44 7.08
CA GLY A 223 -6.43 40.41 6.71
C GLY A 223 -5.48 40.40 7.92
N LYS A 224 -5.96 39.97 9.10
CA LYS A 224 -5.15 39.90 10.31
C LYS A 224 -4.43 38.55 10.41
N SER A 225 -3.12 38.60 10.65
CA SER A 225 -2.33 37.40 10.88
C SER A 225 -2.51 36.86 12.31
N GLY A 226 -2.25 35.57 12.50
CA GLY A 226 -2.31 34.95 13.82
C GLY A 226 -1.35 35.61 14.83
N ALA A 227 -0.19 36.09 14.37
CA ALA A 227 0.77 36.82 15.20
C ALA A 227 0.23 38.20 15.65
N GLN A 228 -0.47 38.93 14.77
CA GLN A 228 -1.12 40.19 15.13
C GLN A 228 -2.22 39.96 16.17
N VAL A 229 -2.99 38.88 16.02
CA VAL A 229 -4.04 38.49 16.96
C VAL A 229 -3.45 38.14 18.32
N GLU A 230 -2.37 37.36 18.34
CA GLU A 230 -1.64 37.06 19.58
C GLU A 230 -1.16 38.34 20.29
N GLN A 231 -0.65 39.31 19.53
CA GLN A 231 -0.24 40.59 20.08
C GLN A 231 -1.42 41.39 20.64
N ASP A 232 -2.56 41.41 19.94
CA ASP A 232 -3.79 42.09 20.40
C ASP A 232 -4.29 41.48 21.71
N TYR A 233 -4.34 40.15 21.80
CA TYR A 233 -4.75 39.43 23.02
C TYR A 233 -3.78 39.68 24.19
N ARG A 234 -2.46 39.69 23.93
CA ARG A 234 -1.45 40.01 24.95
C ARG A 234 -1.65 41.41 25.53
N LYS A 235 -1.98 42.41 24.70
CA LYS A 235 -2.26 43.78 25.17
C LYS A 235 -3.51 43.83 26.05
N VAL A 236 -4.57 43.12 25.68
CA VAL A 236 -5.79 43.02 26.51
C VAL A 236 -5.48 42.33 27.84
N ALA A 237 -4.76 41.21 27.81
CA ALA A 237 -4.34 40.50 29.00
C ALA A 237 -3.48 41.38 29.95
N GLU A 238 -2.55 42.14 29.39
CA GLU A 238 -1.73 43.09 30.16
C GLU A 238 -2.56 44.22 30.75
N THR A 239 -3.52 44.76 29.99
CA THR A 239 -4.45 45.80 30.47
C THR A 239 -5.26 45.29 31.66
N ILE A 240 -5.78 44.06 31.60
CA ILE A 240 -6.50 43.44 32.72
C ILE A 240 -5.56 43.32 33.93
N ARG A 241 -4.35 42.79 33.76
CA ARG A 241 -3.37 42.67 34.87
C ARG A 241 -3.03 44.03 35.49
N GLN A 242 -2.84 45.07 34.67
CA GLN A 242 -2.56 46.42 35.14
C GLN A 242 -3.75 47.02 35.90
N GLN A 243 -5.00 46.77 35.47
CA GLN A 243 -6.20 47.21 36.19
C GLN A 243 -6.26 46.61 37.59
N TYR A 244 -6.04 45.29 37.74
CA TYR A 244 -5.99 44.65 39.06
C TYR A 244 -4.84 45.19 39.92
N ALA A 245 -3.65 45.38 39.35
CA ALA A 245 -2.51 45.95 40.06
C ALA A 245 -2.77 47.38 40.54
N THR A 246 -3.39 48.22 39.70
CA THR A 246 -3.73 49.62 40.04
C THR A 246 -4.75 49.70 41.17
N LEU A 247 -5.69 48.76 41.22
CA LEU A 247 -6.69 48.66 42.29
C LEU A 247 -6.18 47.96 43.56
N SER A 248 -4.90 47.55 43.60
CA SER A 248 -4.32 46.72 44.68
C SER A 248 -5.13 45.43 44.95
N LEU A 249 -5.80 44.91 43.92
CA LEU A 249 -6.61 43.70 44.01
C LEU A 249 -5.77 42.48 43.62
N PRO A 250 -5.82 41.39 44.40
CA PRO A 250 -5.23 40.13 43.98
C PRO A 250 -5.96 39.62 42.73
N MET A 251 -5.20 39.19 41.73
CA MET A 251 -5.74 38.61 40.50
C MET A 251 -6.23 37.18 40.81
N PRO A 252 -7.54 36.88 40.73
CA PRO A 252 -8.01 35.53 40.97
C PRO A 252 -7.53 34.61 39.84
N ALA A 253 -7.20 33.35 40.17
CA ALA A 253 -6.78 32.36 39.17
C ALA A 253 -7.84 32.13 38.06
N SER A 254 -9.10 32.43 38.35
CA SER A 254 -10.25 32.34 37.43
C SER A 254 -10.53 33.62 36.65
N ALA A 255 -9.70 34.66 36.77
CA ALA A 255 -9.94 35.88 36.02
C ALA A 255 -9.93 35.60 34.50
N PRO A 256 -10.83 36.24 33.74
CA PRO A 256 -10.97 36.01 32.31
C PRO A 256 -9.84 36.72 31.56
N VAL A 257 -8.61 36.22 31.68
CA VAL A 257 -7.49 36.65 30.86
C VAL A 257 -7.58 35.91 29.53
N PRO A 258 -7.83 36.61 28.41
CA PRO A 258 -8.02 35.95 27.13
C PRO A 258 -6.70 35.33 26.65
N GLU A 259 -6.75 34.06 26.26
CA GLU A 259 -5.63 33.34 25.63
C GLU A 259 -5.95 33.01 24.17
N VAL A 260 -4.93 33.07 23.32
CA VAL A 260 -5.08 32.68 21.92
C VAL A 260 -4.85 31.19 21.78
N SER A 261 -5.81 30.48 21.20
CA SER A 261 -5.67 29.05 20.91
C SER A 261 -4.55 28.80 19.89
N LEU A 262 -3.98 27.58 19.90
CA LEU A 262 -2.95 27.21 18.92
C LEU A 262 -3.43 27.36 17.47
N ALA A 263 -4.69 26.98 17.21
CA ALA A 263 -5.30 27.08 15.89
C ALA A 263 -5.34 28.53 15.39
N VAL A 264 -5.78 29.46 16.23
CA VAL A 264 -5.86 30.89 15.89
C VAL A 264 -4.47 31.48 15.75
N ARG A 265 -3.54 31.14 16.66
CA ARG A 265 -2.17 31.63 16.63
C ARG A 265 -1.43 31.25 15.35
N TRP A 266 -1.60 30.01 14.90
CA TRP A 266 -0.87 29.43 13.76
C TRP A 266 -1.70 29.33 12.48
N LYS A 267 -2.83 30.05 12.40
CA LYS A 267 -3.78 29.99 11.29
C LYS A 267 -3.17 30.22 9.90
N ASP A 268 -2.03 30.91 9.81
CA ASP A 268 -1.35 31.26 8.55
C ASP A 268 -0.33 30.21 8.11
N SER A 269 0.00 29.26 8.99
CA SER A 269 0.99 28.20 8.76
C SER A 269 0.36 26.81 8.72
N THR A 270 -0.96 26.72 8.80
CA THR A 270 -1.70 25.44 8.77
C THR A 270 -3.16 25.68 8.34
N LEU A 271 -4.00 24.66 8.46
CA LEU A 271 -5.47 24.78 8.34
C LEU A 271 -5.95 25.30 6.98
N HIS A 272 -5.41 24.75 5.88
CA HIS A 272 -5.84 25.05 4.50
C HIS A 272 -7.29 24.73 4.17
N TYR A 273 -7.96 23.94 4.99
CA TYR A 273 -9.41 23.89 5.08
C TYR A 273 -9.78 23.74 6.55
N ILE A 274 -10.95 24.23 6.94
CA ILE A 274 -11.42 24.09 8.32
C ILE A 274 -12.92 23.76 8.38
N PRO A 275 -13.35 22.95 9.34
CA PRO A 275 -12.50 22.15 10.25
C PRO A 275 -11.89 20.91 9.56
N TYR A 276 -10.77 20.42 10.10
CA TYR A 276 -10.24 19.07 9.88
C TYR A 276 -11.03 18.04 10.68
N SER A 277 -11.01 16.78 10.22
CA SER A 277 -11.57 15.64 10.96
C SER A 277 -10.47 14.71 11.46
N PHE A 278 -10.44 14.46 12.77
CA PHE A 278 -9.60 13.45 13.40
C PHE A 278 -10.44 12.31 13.99
N ALA A 279 -11.51 11.93 13.28
CA ALA A 279 -12.49 10.95 13.77
C ALA A 279 -11.88 9.56 14.02
N GLN A 280 -10.81 9.20 13.30
CA GLN A 280 -10.20 7.88 13.34
C GLN A 280 -9.07 7.75 14.36
N SER A 281 -8.36 8.84 14.65
CA SER A 281 -7.21 8.82 15.55
C SER A 281 -6.96 10.18 16.21
N ARG A 282 -6.76 10.17 17.54
CA ARG A 282 -6.34 11.37 18.27
C ARG A 282 -4.82 11.60 18.19
N LEU A 283 -4.06 10.62 17.71
CA LEU A 283 -2.61 10.72 17.52
C LEU A 283 -2.26 11.84 16.54
N GLU A 284 -3.00 11.95 15.43
CA GLU A 284 -2.81 12.96 14.39
C GLU A 284 -3.05 14.38 14.93
N LEU A 285 -4.13 14.57 15.70
CA LEU A 285 -4.41 15.85 16.35
C LEU A 285 -3.30 16.22 17.35
N ASN A 286 -2.92 15.28 18.21
CA ASN A 286 -1.84 15.50 19.18
C ASN A 286 -0.50 15.81 18.48
N PHE A 287 -0.22 15.14 17.36
CA PHE A 287 0.95 15.41 16.53
C PHE A 287 0.91 16.83 15.94
N LEU A 288 -0.24 17.23 15.39
CA LEU A 288 -0.44 18.58 14.85
C LEU A 288 -0.17 19.64 15.92
N GLU A 289 -0.79 19.51 17.09
CA GLU A 289 -0.63 20.48 18.18
C GLU A 289 0.81 20.53 18.69
N ALA A 290 1.45 19.36 18.89
CA ALA A 290 2.84 19.28 19.34
C ALA A 290 3.81 19.88 18.30
N CYS A 291 3.56 19.67 17.01
CA CYS A 291 4.37 20.26 15.94
C CYS A 291 4.26 21.79 15.92
N LEU A 292 3.06 22.34 16.07
CA LEU A 292 2.84 23.80 16.14
C LEU A 292 3.49 24.44 17.38
N GLN A 293 3.64 23.69 18.47
CA GLN A 293 4.33 24.15 19.69
C GLN A 293 5.86 24.05 19.62
N LEU A 294 6.41 23.33 18.63
CA LEU A 294 7.84 23.04 18.56
C LEU A 294 8.64 24.28 18.13
N GLN A 295 9.66 24.64 18.92
CA GLN A 295 10.47 25.84 18.67
C GLN A 295 11.16 25.80 17.30
N GLU A 296 11.70 24.64 16.90
CA GLU A 296 12.36 24.42 15.62
C GLU A 296 11.42 24.69 14.43
N PHE A 297 10.15 24.25 14.55
CA PHE A 297 9.13 24.49 13.53
C PHE A 297 8.85 25.99 13.38
N GLN A 298 8.67 26.68 14.52
CA GLN A 298 8.34 28.10 14.56
C GLN A 298 9.48 28.98 14.04
N GLN A 299 10.72 28.73 14.50
CA GLN A 299 11.89 29.52 14.12
C GLN A 299 12.20 29.42 12.62
N LYS A 300 11.98 28.24 12.04
CA LYS A 300 12.18 27.98 10.61
C LYS A 300 10.99 28.41 9.76
N LYS A 301 9.93 28.98 10.36
CA LYS A 301 8.72 29.45 9.68
C LYS A 301 8.11 28.39 8.77
N LEU A 302 8.04 27.16 9.27
CA LEU A 302 7.49 26.04 8.51
C LEU A 302 5.97 26.11 8.46
N GLU A 303 5.39 25.43 7.47
CA GLU A 303 3.96 25.22 7.32
C GLU A 303 3.62 23.74 7.54
N LEU A 304 2.45 23.44 8.09
CA LEU A 304 1.96 22.09 8.39
C LEU A 304 0.56 21.90 7.82
N TYR A 305 0.39 20.94 6.91
CA TYR A 305 -0.90 20.64 6.29
C TYR A 305 -1.30 19.19 6.50
N TYR A 306 -2.56 18.98 6.85
CA TYR A 306 -3.15 17.65 7.03
C TYR A 306 -3.57 17.07 5.69
N ASN A 307 -3.08 15.89 5.38
CA ASN A 307 -3.27 15.17 4.14
C ASN A 307 -3.93 13.80 4.36
N GLY A 308 -4.13 13.38 5.62
CA GLY A 308 -4.67 12.06 5.98
C GLY A 308 -6.15 11.86 5.66
N GLU A 309 -6.91 12.94 5.42
CA GLU A 309 -8.33 12.84 5.08
C GLU A 309 -8.55 12.56 3.59
N ARG A 310 -8.89 11.30 3.29
CA ARG A 310 -9.04 10.81 1.92
C ARG A 310 -10.05 11.63 1.12
N GLY A 311 -9.65 12.02 -0.08
CA GLY A 311 -10.49 12.73 -1.05
C GLY A 311 -10.56 14.25 -0.86
N LEU A 312 -9.89 14.79 0.18
CA LEU A 312 -9.78 16.24 0.37
C LEU A 312 -8.45 16.80 -0.14
N THR A 313 -7.46 15.96 -0.41
CA THR A 313 -6.14 16.36 -0.92
C THR A 313 -5.71 15.43 -2.04
N GLU A 314 -4.79 15.90 -2.91
CA GLU A 314 -4.34 15.14 -4.09
C GLU A 314 -2.92 14.59 -3.95
N PHE A 315 -2.22 14.90 -2.86
CA PHE A 315 -0.87 14.39 -2.66
C PHE A 315 -0.90 12.92 -2.26
N VAL A 316 -0.72 12.06 -3.26
CA VAL A 316 -0.76 10.60 -3.15
C VAL A 316 0.45 10.00 -3.86
N ILE A 317 1.04 8.99 -3.23
CA ILE A 317 2.22 8.28 -3.73
C ILE A 317 1.83 6.89 -4.24
N ASN A 318 2.03 6.64 -5.54
CA ASN A 318 1.93 5.32 -6.14
C ASN A 318 3.13 4.46 -5.71
N CYS A 319 2.84 3.43 -4.91
CA CYS A 319 3.85 2.58 -4.32
C CYS A 319 4.05 1.28 -5.11
N TYR A 320 5.30 0.85 -5.22
CA TYR A 320 5.69 -0.39 -5.89
C TYR A 320 6.68 -1.19 -5.04
N GLN A 321 6.82 -2.48 -5.31
CA GLN A 321 7.83 -3.33 -4.69
C GLN A 321 8.55 -4.12 -5.76
N LYS A 322 9.87 -3.91 -5.87
CA LYS A 322 10.71 -4.67 -6.79
C LYS A 322 10.82 -6.12 -6.33
N LYS A 323 10.63 -7.06 -7.25
CA LYS A 323 10.72 -8.51 -7.07
C LYS A 323 11.50 -9.09 -8.25
N GLY A 324 12.81 -9.23 -8.11
CA GLY A 324 13.69 -9.60 -9.22
C GLY A 324 13.54 -8.60 -10.38
N ASN A 325 13.08 -9.09 -11.53
CA ASN A 325 12.93 -8.29 -12.77
C ASN A 325 11.56 -7.62 -12.93
N PHE A 326 10.65 -7.74 -11.95
CA PHE A 326 9.30 -7.16 -12.02
C PHE A 326 8.98 -6.28 -10.82
N TRP A 327 7.94 -5.44 -10.95
CA TRP A 327 7.47 -4.56 -9.90
C TRP A 327 6.03 -4.85 -9.48
N LYS A 328 5.83 -5.31 -8.26
CA LYS A 328 4.49 -5.46 -7.72
C LYS A 328 3.92 -4.09 -7.36
N ARG A 329 2.80 -3.67 -7.98
CA ARG A 329 2.06 -2.48 -7.54
C ARG A 329 1.48 -2.73 -6.14
N LEU A 330 1.83 -1.87 -5.18
CA LEU A 330 1.31 -1.90 -3.80
C LEU A 330 0.05 -1.03 -3.65
N GLY A 331 -0.23 -0.19 -4.64
CA GLY A 331 -1.35 0.75 -4.66
C GLY A 331 -0.92 2.14 -4.19
N GLU A 332 -1.92 2.98 -3.95
CA GLU A 332 -1.76 4.36 -3.53
C GLU A 332 -1.46 4.46 -2.02
N TYR A 333 -0.72 5.51 -1.66
CA TYR A 333 -0.38 5.87 -0.30
C TYR A 333 -0.60 7.37 -0.09
N THR A 334 -1.45 7.71 0.85
CA THR A 334 -1.70 9.08 1.29
C THR A 334 -1.04 9.26 2.65
N PRO A 335 0.00 10.11 2.78
CA PRO A 335 0.60 10.41 4.08
C PRO A 335 -0.34 11.29 4.92
N ASP A 336 -0.18 11.24 6.25
CA ASP A 336 -1.04 11.99 7.16
C ASP A 336 -0.76 13.50 7.14
N PHE A 337 0.51 13.91 7.10
CA PHE A 337 0.88 15.33 7.09
C PHE A 337 2.01 15.65 6.13
N LEU A 338 2.03 16.90 5.68
CA LEU A 338 3.15 17.51 4.99
C LEU A 338 3.60 18.73 5.79
N ILE A 339 4.87 18.73 6.21
CA ILE A 339 5.55 19.92 6.74
C ILE A 339 6.39 20.50 5.61
N MET A 340 6.26 21.78 5.33
CA MET A 340 6.98 22.40 4.21
C MET A 340 7.63 23.72 4.57
N ALA A 341 8.72 24.01 3.84
CA ALA A 341 9.32 25.33 3.76
C ALA A 341 9.17 25.84 2.33
N ARG A 342 8.71 27.08 2.17
CA ARG A 342 8.62 27.73 0.87
C ARG A 342 9.95 28.34 0.47
N GLY A 343 10.23 28.34 -0.84
CA GLY A 343 11.32 29.10 -1.44
C GLY A 343 10.97 30.57 -1.61
N ALA A 344 11.91 31.35 -2.15
CA ALA A 344 11.72 32.77 -2.44
C ALA A 344 10.63 33.03 -3.49
N ASP A 345 10.33 32.04 -4.33
CA ASP A 345 9.25 32.06 -5.33
C ASP A 345 7.88 31.71 -4.75
N GLY A 346 7.79 31.41 -3.45
CA GLY A 346 6.55 31.03 -2.78
C GLY A 346 6.12 29.57 -2.99
N ASN A 347 6.87 28.79 -3.76
CA ASN A 347 6.61 27.36 -3.97
C ASN A 347 7.27 26.51 -2.87
N PRO A 348 6.80 25.28 -2.60
CA PRO A 348 7.46 24.41 -1.65
C PRO A 348 8.88 24.12 -2.13
N GLN A 349 9.89 24.41 -1.32
CA GLN A 349 11.29 24.11 -1.62
C GLN A 349 11.70 22.76 -1.03
N ARG A 350 11.33 22.53 0.23
CA ARG A 350 11.53 21.27 0.97
C ARG A 350 10.21 20.84 1.60
N VAL A 351 9.92 19.53 1.53
CA VAL A 351 8.69 18.94 2.06
C VAL A 351 9.03 17.68 2.86
N LEU A 352 8.77 17.73 4.16
CA LEU A 352 8.86 16.58 5.06
C LEU A 352 7.48 15.89 5.09
N ILE A 353 7.44 14.68 4.56
CA ILE A 353 6.28 13.80 4.56
C ILE A 353 6.25 13.09 5.92
N VAL A 354 5.13 13.21 6.63
CA VAL A 354 4.98 12.58 7.95
C VAL A 354 3.83 11.58 7.93
N GLU A 355 4.12 10.41 8.48
CA GLU A 355 3.16 9.34 8.71
C GLU A 355 3.05 9.06 10.20
N THR A 356 1.84 9.06 10.72
CA THR A 356 1.50 8.67 12.09
C THR A 356 0.74 7.35 12.08
N LYS A 357 1.33 6.27 12.59
CA LYS A 357 0.65 4.96 12.63
C LYS A 357 0.38 4.47 14.04
N GLY A 358 -0.85 3.99 14.22
CA GLY A 358 -1.25 3.18 15.36
C GLY A 358 -0.62 1.79 15.34
N ALA A 359 -0.40 1.22 16.52
CA ALA A 359 0.35 -0.02 16.73
C ALA A 359 -0.18 -1.24 15.94
N GLY A 360 -1.46 -1.25 15.56
CA GLY A 360 -2.08 -2.37 14.83
C GLY A 360 -1.87 -2.37 13.31
N PHE A 361 -1.30 -1.31 12.71
CA PHE A 361 -1.27 -1.15 11.26
C PHE A 361 0.14 -1.23 10.62
N GLU A 362 1.18 -1.46 11.43
CA GLU A 362 2.58 -1.38 10.99
C GLU A 362 2.94 -2.38 9.89
N GLU A 363 2.54 -3.66 10.04
CA GLU A 363 2.92 -4.72 9.10
C GLU A 363 2.31 -4.47 7.71
N SER A 364 1.08 -3.94 7.67
CA SER A 364 0.41 -3.58 6.41
C SER A 364 1.06 -2.39 5.69
N PHE A 365 1.81 -1.56 6.43
CA PHE A 365 2.45 -0.35 5.92
C PHE A 365 3.92 -0.56 5.53
N LYS A 366 4.60 -1.55 6.11
CA LYS A 366 6.04 -1.82 5.93
C LYS A 366 6.54 -1.76 4.49
N SER A 367 5.83 -2.37 3.54
CA SER A 367 6.23 -2.37 2.13
C SER A 367 6.07 -1.00 1.45
N ARG A 368 5.03 -0.24 1.81
CA ARG A 368 4.82 1.13 1.31
C ARG A 368 5.84 2.09 1.91
N ARG A 369 6.10 1.96 3.22
CA ARG A 369 7.15 2.71 3.91
C ARG A 369 8.52 2.52 3.23
N ALA A 370 8.90 1.26 2.99
CA ALA A 370 10.15 0.95 2.33
C ALA A 370 10.24 1.56 0.92
N TYR A 371 9.14 1.57 0.15
CA TYR A 371 9.12 2.24 -1.14
C TYR A 371 9.31 3.75 -1.01
N VAL A 372 8.63 4.40 -0.06
CA VAL A 372 8.77 5.84 0.17
C VAL A 372 10.21 6.17 0.56
N GLU A 373 10.74 5.50 1.58
CA GLU A 373 12.08 5.75 2.14
C GLU A 373 13.22 5.51 1.13
N ASN A 374 13.09 4.52 0.24
CA ASN A 374 14.18 4.11 -0.65
C ASN A 374 14.00 4.56 -2.10
N ASP A 375 12.81 4.41 -2.67
CA ASP A 375 12.57 4.65 -4.11
C ASP A 375 12.02 6.05 -4.35
N PHE A 376 10.95 6.45 -3.67
CA PHE A 376 10.31 7.75 -3.89
C PHE A 376 11.25 8.92 -3.58
N LEU A 377 11.90 8.89 -2.41
CA LEU A 377 12.82 9.95 -1.99
C LEU A 377 14.01 10.07 -2.93
N ARG A 378 14.64 8.94 -3.28
CA ARG A 378 15.77 8.90 -4.23
C ARG A 378 15.36 9.40 -5.61
N LEU A 379 14.25 8.89 -6.14
CA LEU A 379 13.71 9.27 -7.45
C LEU A 379 13.51 10.79 -7.54
N ASN A 380 12.92 11.39 -6.52
CA ASN A 380 12.69 12.82 -6.50
C ASN A 380 14.00 13.60 -6.32
N ALA A 381 14.92 13.14 -5.47
CA ALA A 381 16.23 13.76 -5.33
C ALA A 381 17.00 13.78 -6.66
N ASP A 382 16.99 12.65 -7.39
CA ASP A 382 17.63 12.52 -8.70
C ASP A 382 17.01 13.49 -9.72
N ARG A 383 15.69 13.67 -9.72
CA ARG A 383 14.96 14.52 -10.67
C ARG A 383 15.07 16.01 -10.38
N PHE A 384 15.08 16.40 -9.11
CA PHE A 384 15.22 17.81 -8.72
C PHE A 384 16.69 18.25 -8.58
N GLY A 385 17.64 17.31 -8.48
CA GLY A 385 19.06 17.60 -8.26
C GLY A 385 19.41 17.97 -6.80
N TYR A 386 18.44 17.86 -5.89
CA TYR A 386 18.63 18.08 -4.46
C TYR A 386 17.57 17.33 -3.65
N LYS A 387 17.80 17.16 -2.35
CA LYS A 387 16.86 16.48 -1.45
C LYS A 387 15.64 17.36 -1.17
N ARG A 388 14.65 17.33 -2.08
CA ARG A 388 13.38 18.07 -1.97
C ARG A 388 12.42 17.45 -0.96
N PHE A 389 12.42 16.13 -0.85
CA PHE A 389 11.54 15.39 0.07
C PHE A 389 12.35 14.67 1.15
N GLU A 390 11.73 14.51 2.30
CA GLU A 390 12.19 13.62 3.36
C GLU A 390 10.98 12.95 3.99
N PHE A 391 11.19 11.81 4.66
CA PHE A 391 10.14 11.04 5.31
C PHE A 391 10.39 10.91 6.81
N LEU A 392 9.30 10.98 7.59
CA LEU A 392 9.27 10.76 9.02
C LEU A 392 8.11 9.82 9.39
N TYR A 393 8.47 8.68 9.96
CA TYR A 393 7.53 7.72 10.51
C TYR A 393 7.44 7.87 12.03
N ILE A 394 6.24 8.14 12.53
CA ILE A 394 5.93 8.30 13.95
C ILE A 394 4.99 7.16 14.37
N ARG A 395 5.38 6.41 15.41
CA ARG A 395 4.57 5.30 15.94
C ARG A 395 3.79 5.73 17.17
N GLU A 396 2.56 5.26 17.29
CA GLU A 396 1.77 5.49 18.50
C GLU A 396 2.41 4.89 19.76
N ALA A 397 3.10 3.75 19.58
CA ALA A 397 3.77 3.03 20.66
C ALA A 397 5.02 3.74 21.21
N ASP A 398 5.56 4.74 20.50
CA ASP A 398 6.69 5.53 20.99
C ASP A 398 6.20 6.59 21.99
N GLU A 399 6.98 6.81 23.06
CA GLU A 399 6.71 7.83 24.09
C GLU A 399 6.55 9.22 23.46
N PRO A 400 5.59 10.05 23.91
CA PRO A 400 5.33 11.38 23.33
C PRO A 400 6.59 12.27 23.21
N ALA A 401 7.44 12.28 24.23
CA ALA A 401 8.69 13.04 24.23
C ALA A 401 9.69 12.53 23.18
N ALA A 402 9.77 11.22 22.98
CA ALA A 402 10.65 10.62 21.97
C ALA A 402 10.19 10.98 20.55
N ARG A 403 8.87 10.95 20.29
CA ARG A 403 8.30 11.38 19.00
C ARG A 403 8.62 12.84 18.69
N LEU A 404 8.49 13.72 19.69
CA LEU A 404 8.79 15.14 19.53
C LEU A 404 10.29 15.37 19.27
N ALA A 405 11.17 14.67 20.00
CA ALA A 405 12.61 14.73 19.77
C ALA A 405 12.99 14.24 18.37
N GLN A 406 12.36 13.17 17.89
CA GLN A 406 12.56 12.65 16.53
C GLN A 406 12.12 13.67 15.47
N LEU A 407 10.97 14.33 15.67
CA LEU A 407 10.50 15.40 14.79
C LEU A 407 11.47 16.59 14.78
N ALA A 408 11.90 17.06 15.95
CA ALA A 408 12.84 18.18 16.09
C ALA A 408 14.18 17.89 15.39
N ALA A 409 14.75 16.70 15.64
CA ALA A 409 15.98 16.26 15.00
C ALA A 409 15.83 16.21 13.48
N LYS A 410 14.69 15.70 12.99
CA LYS A 410 14.40 15.62 11.55
C LYS A 410 14.24 17.00 10.93
N ILE A 411 13.53 17.92 11.59
CA ILE A 411 13.37 19.31 11.14
C ILE A 411 14.73 20.00 11.03
N ASN A 412 15.56 19.91 12.07
CA ASN A 412 16.87 20.55 12.08
C ASN A 412 17.82 19.99 11.02
N ALA A 413 17.79 18.69 10.78
CA ALA A 413 18.62 18.06 9.75
C ALA A 413 18.14 18.36 8.33
N PHE A 414 16.82 18.49 8.13
CA PHE A 414 16.25 18.57 6.78
C PHE A 414 15.96 19.99 6.31
N PHE A 415 15.59 20.93 7.19
CA PHE A 415 15.31 22.32 6.83
C PHE A 415 16.52 23.21 7.20
N ILE A 416 17.56 23.13 6.37
CA ILE A 416 18.80 23.90 6.49
C ILE A 416 18.71 25.19 5.68
#